data_AF-W2MEH1-F1
#
_entry.id   AF-W2MEH1-F1
#
_cell.length_a   1.000
_cell.length_b   1.000
_cell.length_c   1.000
_cell.angle_alpha   90.00
_cell.angle_beta   90.00
_cell.angle_gamma   90.00
#
_symmetry.space_group_name_H-M   'P 1'
#
loop_
_entity.id
_entity.type
_entity.pdbx_description
1 polymer ?
#
loop_
_entity_poly.entity_id
_entity_poly.type
_entity_poly.pdbx_seq_one_letter_code
_entity_poly.pdbx_strand_id
1 'polypeptide(L)'
;KVGAPLIGCGCHKLNLAVKAFLVRRPVMEKTIERVDKVVSQLRNLKAAGALRLLTPHCALKRNFTRWSSTYKMLESFVIIESSAKELDDIDPFDVQTRIGTFVAQN
;
A
#
# COMPACT_ATOMS: atom_id res chain seq x y z
N LYS A 1 -35.49 -28.96 -5.13
CA LYS A 1 -35.78 -27.58 -4.66
C LYS A 1 -34.73 -27.23 -3.61
N VAL A 2 -33.73 -26.41 -3.95
CA VAL A 2 -32.72 -25.98 -2.96
C VAL A 2 -33.32 -24.77 -2.25
N GLY A 3 -33.90 -25.00 -1.08
CA GLY A 3 -34.82 -24.09 -0.39
C GLY A 3 -34.24 -23.36 0.82
N ALA A 4 -32.96 -22.98 0.78
CA ALA A 4 -32.36 -22.14 1.81
C ALA A 4 -31.90 -20.81 1.20
N PRO A 5 -32.31 -19.65 1.74
CA PRO A 5 -31.78 -18.38 1.28
C PRO A 5 -30.27 -18.34 1.54
N LEU A 6 -29.50 -17.99 0.52
CA LEU A 6 -28.05 -17.81 0.64
C LEU A 6 -27.77 -16.59 1.52
N ILE A 7 -27.69 -16.81 2.83
CA ILE A 7 -27.24 -15.78 3.77
C ILE A 7 -25.76 -15.56 3.51
N GLY A 8 -25.43 -14.40 2.91
CA GLY A 8 -24.04 -14.02 2.68
C GLY A 8 -23.21 -14.10 3.97
N CYS A 9 -21.98 -14.58 3.85
CA CYS A 9 -21.03 -14.69 4.96
C CYS A 9 -20.90 -13.34 5.70
N GLY A 10 -20.90 -13.35 7.04
CA GLY A 10 -20.74 -12.13 7.85
C GLY A 10 -19.47 -11.34 7.51
N CYS A 11 -18.36 -12.04 7.27
CA CYS A 11 -17.10 -11.43 6.83
C CYS A 11 -17.24 -10.73 5.47
N HIS A 12 -18.03 -11.29 4.55
CA HIS A 12 -18.30 -10.66 3.26
C HIS A 12 -19.11 -9.37 3.42
N LYS A 13 -20.14 -9.38 4.28
CA LYS A 13 -20.93 -8.19 4.60
C LYS A 13 -20.08 -7.09 5.24
N LEU A 14 -19.19 -7.46 6.17
CA LEU A 14 -18.24 -6.52 6.78
C LEU A 14 -17.31 -5.91 5.73
N ASN A 15 -16.73 -6.72 4.84
CA ASN A 15 -15.88 -6.22 3.76
C ASN A 15 -16.63 -5.22 2.85
N LEU A 16 -17.88 -5.52 2.48
CA LEU A 16 -18.72 -4.59 1.72
C LEU A 16 -18.97 -3.29 2.49
N ALA A 17 -19.27 -3.37 3.79
CA ALA A 17 -19.49 -2.21 4.64
C ALA A 17 -18.23 -1.32 4.73
N VAL A 18 -17.04 -1.92 4.90
CA VAL A 18 -15.76 -1.20 4.93
C VAL A 18 -15.49 -0.53 3.59
N LYS A 19 -15.67 -1.23 2.46
CA LYS A 19 -15.54 -0.63 1.12
C LYS A 19 -16.48 0.55 0.94
N ALA A 20 -17.76 0.40 1.30
CA ALA A 20 -18.73 1.48 1.21
C ALA A 20 -18.37 2.66 2.14
N PHE A 21 -17.79 2.39 3.30
CA PHE A 21 -17.31 3.43 4.22
C PHE A 21 -16.13 4.21 3.63
N LEU A 22 -15.17 3.54 3.00
CA LEU A 22 -14.01 4.18 2.37
C LEU A 22 -14.40 5.02 1.15
N VAL A 23 -15.32 4.54 0.31
CA VAL A 23 -15.84 5.32 -0.85
C VAL A 23 -16.48 6.63 -0.40
N ARG A 24 -17.15 6.66 0.75
CA ARG A 24 -17.74 7.88 1.32
C ARG A 24 -16.70 8.85 1.89
N ARG A 25 -15.44 8.44 2.06
CA ARG A 25 -14.36 9.25 2.65
C ARG A 25 -13.16 9.30 1.69
N PRO A 26 -13.19 10.18 0.68
CA PRO A 26 -12.16 10.24 -0.36
C PRO A 26 -10.77 10.56 0.18
N VAL A 27 -10.68 11.25 1.33
CA VAL A 27 -9.41 11.51 2.01
C VAL A 27 -8.74 10.21 2.46
N MET A 28 -9.49 9.25 2.99
CA MET A 28 -8.94 7.97 3.44
C MET A 28 -8.48 7.12 2.26
N GLU A 29 -9.26 7.07 1.18
CA GLU A 29 -8.88 6.33 -0.03
C GLU A 29 -7.58 6.89 -0.64
N LYS A 30 -7.47 8.22 -0.74
CA LYS A 30 -6.24 8.88 -1.19
C LYS A 30 -5.03 8.57 -0.31
N THR A 31 -5.22 8.50 1.01
CA THR A 31 -4.13 8.12 1.92
C THR A 31 -3.71 6.67 1.71
N ILE A 32 -4.66 5.75 1.51
CA ILE A 32 -4.37 4.34 1.22
C ILE A 32 -3.63 4.19 -0.13
N GLU A 33 -3.99 4.99 -1.15
CA GLU A 33 -3.27 5.10 -2.42
C GLU A 33 -1.84 5.60 -2.26
N ARG A 34 -1.63 6.64 -1.44
CA ARG A 34 -0.28 7.14 -1.14
C ARG A 34 0.57 6.07 -0.48
N VAL A 35 0.05 5.38 0.54
CA VAL A 35 0.77 4.28 1.21
C VAL A 35 1.11 3.16 0.22
N ASP A 36 0.19 2.78 -0.67
CA ASP A 36 0.47 1.75 -1.68
C ASP A 36 1.58 2.15 -2.65
N LYS A 37 1.67 3.45 -3.00
CA LYS A 37 2.78 3.96 -3.81
C LYS A 37 4.11 3.87 -3.06
N VAL A 38 4.15 4.30 -1.81
CA VAL A 38 5.36 4.23 -0.95
C VAL A 38 5.80 2.78 -0.75
N VAL A 39 4.87 1.89 -0.42
CA VAL A 39 5.12 0.44 -0.31
C VAL A 39 5.65 -0.15 -1.63
N SER A 40 5.19 0.36 -2.78
CA SER A 40 5.72 -0.08 -4.08
C SER A 40 7.17 0.37 -4.28
N GLN A 41 7.51 1.59 -3.86
CA GLN A 41 8.89 2.10 -3.89
C GLN A 41 9.81 1.31 -2.95
N LEU A 42 9.35 1.03 -1.72
CA LEU A 42 10.05 0.22 -0.72
C LEU A 42 10.33 -1.21 -1.17
N ARG A 43 9.52 -1.75 -2.11
CA ARG A 43 9.71 -3.09 -2.67
C ARG A 43 10.72 -3.15 -3.82
N ASN A 44 11.22 -2.01 -4.31
CA ASN A 44 12.29 -2.00 -5.32
C ASN A 44 13.56 -2.65 -4.74
N LEU A 45 14.34 -3.33 -5.59
CA LEU A 45 15.47 -4.15 -5.14
C LEU A 45 16.46 -3.40 -4.24
N LYS A 46 16.81 -2.15 -4.58
CA LYS A 46 17.71 -1.29 -3.78
C LYS A 46 17.10 -0.98 -2.41
N ALA A 47 15.88 -0.45 -2.40
CA ALA A 47 15.18 -0.05 -1.19
C ALA A 47 14.87 -1.24 -0.28
N ALA A 48 14.42 -2.37 -0.84
CA ALA A 48 14.15 -3.59 -0.10
C ALA A 48 15.41 -4.21 0.48
N GLY A 49 16.55 -4.12 -0.23
CA GLY A 49 17.85 -4.54 0.27
C GLY A 49 18.29 -3.69 1.46
N ALA A 50 18.22 -2.37 1.34
CA ALA A 50 18.55 -1.45 2.42
C ALA A 50 17.62 -1.64 3.64
N LEU A 51 16.31 -1.79 3.40
CA LEU A 51 15.32 -2.01 4.46
C LEU A 51 15.60 -3.28 5.26
N ARG A 52 16.05 -4.36 4.61
CA ARG A 52 16.40 -5.63 5.29
C ARG A 52 17.61 -5.50 6.22
N LEU A 53 18.48 -4.51 6.01
CA LEU A 53 19.60 -4.22 6.91
C LEU A 53 19.12 -3.50 8.17
N LEU A 54 18.02 -2.74 8.08
CA LEU A 54 17.45 -1.95 9.19
C LEU A 54 16.39 -2.72 9.98
N THR A 55 15.61 -3.57 9.32
CA THR A 55 14.49 -4.30 9.93
C THR A 55 14.30 -5.68 9.31
N PRO A 56 13.89 -6.70 10.10
CA PRO A 56 13.53 -8.02 9.56
C PRO A 56 12.20 -8.00 8.80
N HIS A 57 11.42 -6.92 8.87
CA HIS A 57 10.11 -6.80 8.25
C HIS A 57 10.21 -6.31 6.80
N CYS A 58 9.31 -6.81 5.94
CA CYS A 58 9.24 -6.43 4.54
C CYS A 58 7.96 -5.65 4.25
N ALA A 59 8.03 -4.70 3.32
CA ALA A 59 6.88 -3.97 2.83
C ALA A 59 5.89 -4.90 2.08
N LEU A 60 4.63 -4.95 2.53
CA LEU A 60 3.58 -5.78 1.95
C LEU A 60 2.67 -5.00 1.01
N LYS A 61 2.63 -5.34 -0.28
CA LYS A 61 1.70 -4.73 -1.24
C LYS A 61 0.30 -5.31 -1.12
N ARG A 62 -0.73 -4.46 -1.20
CA ARG A 62 -2.13 -4.91 -1.23
C ARG A 62 -2.43 -5.70 -2.52
N ASN A 63 -3.36 -6.63 -2.41
CA ASN A 63 -3.95 -7.35 -3.53
C ASN A 63 -5.43 -6.96 -3.63
N PHE A 64 -5.80 -6.30 -4.73
CA PHE A 64 -7.13 -5.74 -4.93
C PHE A 64 -8.27 -6.78 -4.79
N THR A 65 -8.01 -8.04 -5.12
CA THR A 65 -9.01 -9.12 -5.03
C THR A 65 -9.13 -9.70 -3.61
N ARG A 66 -8.10 -9.54 -2.75
CA ARG A 66 -8.04 -10.14 -1.41
C ARG A 66 -8.38 -9.11 -0.33
N TRP A 67 -9.55 -9.29 0.28
CA TRP A 67 -10.18 -8.33 1.19
C TRP A 67 -9.31 -7.80 2.35
N SER A 68 -8.50 -8.67 2.99
CA SER A 68 -7.65 -8.29 4.13
C SER A 68 -6.28 -7.74 3.75
N SER A 69 -5.95 -7.68 2.45
CA SER A 69 -4.61 -7.29 2.01
C SER A 69 -4.31 -5.81 2.25
N THR A 70 -5.30 -4.93 2.11
CA THR A 70 -5.16 -3.50 2.41
C THR A 70 -4.85 -3.29 3.88
N TYR A 71 -5.55 -3.99 4.78
CA TYR A 71 -5.27 -3.94 6.21
C TYR A 71 -3.83 -4.39 6.51
N LYS A 72 -3.41 -5.54 5.98
CA LYS A 72 -2.04 -6.07 6.17
C LYS A 72 -0.95 -5.15 5.61
N MET A 73 -1.21 -4.47 4.48
CA MET A 73 -0.32 -3.46 3.93
C MET A 73 -0.15 -2.30 4.90
N LEU A 74 -1.25 -1.78 5.45
CA LEU A 74 -1.21 -0.66 6.40
C LEU A 74 -0.50 -1.05 7.70
N GLU A 75 -0.81 -2.23 8.24
CA GLU A 75 -0.17 -2.79 9.43
C GLU A 75 1.34 -2.94 9.24
N SER A 76 1.76 -3.54 8.12
CA SER A 76 3.18 -3.67 7.77
C SER A 76 3.85 -2.30 7.58
N PHE A 77 3.16 -1.35 6.93
CA PHE A 77 3.69 -0.01 6.69
C PHE A 77 4.00 0.73 8.00
N VAL A 78 3.08 0.70 8.98
CA VAL A 78 3.29 1.35 10.28
C VAL A 78 4.51 0.77 11.02
N ILE A 79 4.74 -0.54 10.90
CA ILE A 79 5.90 -1.20 11.53
C ILE A 79 7.22 -0.76 10.90
N ILE A 80 7.25 -0.61 9.56
CA ILE A 80 8.48 -0.28 8.82
C ILE A 80 8.70 1.22 8.63
N GLU A 81 7.71 2.07 8.94
CA GLU A 81 7.74 3.50 8.64
C GLU A 81 8.95 4.21 9.28
N SER A 82 9.28 3.88 10.53
CA SER A 82 10.44 4.44 11.23
C SER A 82 11.75 4.10 10.53
N SER A 83 11.99 2.83 10.22
CA SER A 83 13.17 2.39 9.48
C SER A 83 13.19 2.92 8.04
N ALA A 84 12.03 3.06 7.42
CA ALA A 84 11.93 3.60 6.06
C ALA A 84 12.31 5.08 5.99
N LYS A 85 12.08 5.87 7.05
CA LYS A 85 12.48 7.29 7.14
C LYS A 85 13.99 7.48 7.21
N GLU A 86 14.73 6.47 7.65
CA GLU A 86 16.20 6.49 7.68
C GLU A 86 16.81 6.25 6.28
N LEU A 87 15.99 5.85 5.30
CA LEU A 87 16.42 5.65 3.92
C LEU A 87 16.27 6.96 3.14
N ASP A 88 17.39 7.64 2.87
CA ASP A 88 17.46 8.89 2.09
C ASP A 88 16.90 8.78 0.65
N ASP A 89 16.72 7.57 0.13
CA ASP A 89 16.32 7.31 -1.26
C ASP A 89 14.79 7.27 -1.50
N ILE A 90 13.97 7.34 -0.44
CA ILE A 90 12.51 7.15 -0.56
C ILE A 90 11.81 8.43 -0.17
N ASP A 91 11.76 9.38 -1.11
CA ASP A 91 10.87 10.53 -0.97
C ASP A 91 9.41 10.03 -1.10
N PRO A 92 8.60 10.10 -0.03
CA PRO A 92 7.18 9.73 -0.08
C PRO A 92 6.36 10.68 -0.98
N PHE A 93 6.95 11.79 -1.43
CA PHE A 93 6.29 12.87 -2.16
C PHE A 93 6.85 13.16 -3.56
N ASP A 94 7.92 12.50 -4.02
CA ASP A 94 8.45 12.78 -5.37
C ASP A 94 7.58 12.13 -6.45
N VAL A 95 6.55 12.89 -6.82
CA VAL A 95 5.74 12.70 -8.03
C VAL A 95 6.14 13.79 -9.01
N GLN A 96 7.41 13.94 -9.41
CA GLN A 96 7.71 14.63 -10.67
C GLN A 96 9.11 14.41 -11.28
N THR A 97 10.12 13.88 -10.58
CA THR A 97 11.51 14.08 -11.08
C THR A 97 12.18 12.85 -11.71
N ARG A 98 11.60 12.29 -12.78
CA ARG A 98 12.32 11.29 -13.63
C ARG A 98 12.15 11.42 -15.15
N ILE A 99 11.79 12.60 -15.65
CA ILE A 99 11.81 12.87 -17.11
C ILE A 99 12.44 14.24 -17.43
N GLY A 100 13.55 14.58 -16.76
CA GLY A 100 14.18 15.90 -16.88
C GLY A 100 15.71 15.91 -16.99
N THR A 101 16.37 14.77 -17.22
CA THR A 101 17.82 14.71 -17.43
C THR A 101 18.16 13.77 -18.58
N PHE A 102 17.77 14.14 -19.78
CA PHE A 102 18.47 13.70 -20.99
C PHE A 102 18.35 14.81 -22.02
N VAL A 103 19.47 15.12 -22.68
CA VAL A 103 19.68 16.19 -23.68
C VAL A 103 19.96 17.59 -23.10
N ALA A 104 21.13 17.71 -22.47
CA ALA A 104 21.95 18.92 -22.56
C ALA A 104 23.35 18.52 -23.07
N GLN A 105 23.42 18.09 -24.32
CA GLN A 105 24.64 18.05 -25.13
C GLN A 105 24.23 18.27 -26.59
N ASN A 106 24.39 19.51 -27.06
CA ASN A 106 24.85 19.94 -28.39
C ASN A 106 24.65 21.46 -28.49
#